data_AF-A0A961KAI9-F1
#
_entry.id   AF-A0A961KAI9-F1
#
_cell.length_a   1.000
_cell.length_b   1.000
_cell.length_c   1.000
_cell.angle_alpha   90.00
_cell.angle_beta   90.00
_cell.angle_gamma   90.00
#
_symmetry.space_group_name_H-M   'P 1'
#
loop_
_entity.id
_entity.type
_entity.pdbx_description
1 polymer ?
#
loop_
_entity_poly.entity_id
_entity_poly.type
_entity_poly.pdbx_seq_one_letter_code
_entity_poly.pdbx_strand_id
1 'polypeptide(L)' 'MSKKLLSTAMQCPDDLVLSLEYLDSKGQKTCRVVSPIRFLSQDRFLGLCLCRCEPRQFQIERCSNLQLKRASDYVMP' A
#
# COMPACT_ATOMS: atom_id res chain seq x y z
N MET A 1 12.11 -6.55 2.73
CA MET A 1 10.90 -5.70 2.77
C MET A 1 10.29 -5.73 4.17
N SER A 2 10.06 -4.58 4.79
CA SER A 2 9.65 -4.52 6.20
C SER A 2 8.16 -4.72 6.38
N LYS A 3 7.72 -5.98 6.56
CA LYS A 3 6.34 -6.37 6.92
C LYS A 3 5.76 -5.54 8.07
N LYS A 4 6.63 -5.07 8.98
CA LYS A 4 6.28 -4.16 10.09
C LYS A 4 5.54 -2.91 9.63
N LEU A 5 5.96 -2.25 8.54
CA LEU A 5 5.30 -1.03 8.03
C LEU A 5 3.89 -1.32 7.51
N LEU A 6 3.75 -2.44 6.79
CA LEU A 6 2.43 -2.92 6.34
C LEU A 6 1.52 -3.20 7.53
N SER A 7 2.01 -3.93 8.53
CA SER A 7 1.26 -4.22 9.75
C SER A 7 0.85 -2.95 10.50
N THR A 8 1.75 -1.96 10.63
CA THR A 8 1.43 -0.69 11.31
C THR A 8 0.34 0.08 10.58
N ALA A 9 0.43 0.21 9.24
CA ALA A 9 -0.61 0.89 8.47
C ALA A 9 -1.96 0.13 8.51
N MET A 10 -1.95 -1.21 8.56
CA MET A 10 -3.17 -2.01 8.72
C MET A 10 -3.82 -1.85 10.10
N GLN A 11 -3.06 -1.52 11.14
CA GLN A 11 -3.57 -1.32 12.51
C GLN A 11 -4.23 0.04 12.72
N CYS A 12 -3.84 1.05 11.93
CA CYS A 12 -4.40 2.40 11.99
C CYS A 12 -4.84 2.86 10.58
N PRO A 13 -5.83 2.20 9.95
CA PRO A 13 -6.21 2.46 8.56
C PRO A 13 -6.80 3.86 8.32
N ASP A 14 -7.36 4.48 9.36
CA ASP A 14 -7.94 5.83 9.31
C ASP A 14 -6.86 6.92 9.34
N ASP A 15 -5.71 6.63 9.97
CA ASP A 15 -4.63 7.60 10.15
C ASP A 15 -3.46 7.39 9.19
N LEU A 16 -3.24 6.15 8.75
CA LEU A 16 -2.01 5.74 8.07
C LEU A 16 -2.27 5.11 6.71
N VAL A 17 -1.47 5.55 5.75
CA VAL A 17 -1.37 4.96 4.41
C VAL A 17 0.08 4.69 4.05
N LEU A 18 0.30 3.88 3.02
CA LEU A 18 1.62 3.60 2.48
C LEU A 18 1.78 4.24 1.11
N SER A 19 2.81 5.07 0.96
CA SER A 19 3.36 5.40 -0.35
C SER A 19 4.39 4.34 -0.73
N LEU A 20 4.27 3.76 -1.91
CA LEU A 20 5.18 2.73 -2.41
C LEU A 20 5.39 2.86 -3.92
N GLU A 21 6.52 2.39 -4.40
CA GLU A 21 6.72 2.11 -5.81
C GLU A 21 6.30 0.68 -6.10
N TYR A 22 5.44 0.50 -7.10
CA TYR A 22 4.96 -0.80 -7.54
C TYR A 22 5.43 -1.09 -8.96
N LEU A 23 6.13 -2.21 -9.14
CA LEU A 23 6.48 -2.75 -10.44
C LEU A 23 5.27 -3.51 -11.03
N ASP A 24 4.70 -3.00 -12.12
CA ASP A 24 3.60 -3.67 -12.80
C ASP A 24 4.06 -4.90 -13.61
N SER A 25 3.11 -5.63 -14.19
CA SER A 25 3.42 -6.80 -15.04
C SER A 25 4.10 -6.46 -16.36
N LYS A 26 4.12 -5.19 -16.76
CA LYS A 26 4.79 -4.69 -17.96
C LYS A 26 6.20 -4.14 -17.66
N GLY A 27 6.64 -4.23 -16.40
CA GLY A 27 7.94 -3.72 -15.95
C GLY A 27 7.98 -2.22 -15.67
N GLN A 28 6.84 -1.53 -15.67
CA GLN A 28 6.77 -0.11 -15.30
C GLN A 28 6.67 0.06 -13.78
N LYS A 29 7.52 0.93 -13.24
CA LYS A 29 7.44 1.37 -11.84
C LYS A 29 6.44 2.52 -11.74
N THR A 30 5.48 2.38 -10.83
CA THR A 30 4.47 3.40 -10.55
C THR A 30 4.45 3.72 -9.07
N CYS A 31 4.46 5.00 -8.71
CA CYS A 31 4.23 5.41 -7.32
C CYS A 31 2.74 5.28 -7.00
N ARG A 32 2.41 4.63 -5.88
CA ARG A 32 1.04 4.38 -5.43
C ARG A 32 0.92 4.69 -3.97
N VAL A 33 -0.20 5.31 -3.62
CA VAL A 33 -0.62 5.48 -2.23
C VAL A 33 -1.72 4.47 -1.97
N VAL A 34 -1.51 3.63 -0.97
CA VAL A 34 -2.39 2.51 -0.66
C VAL A 34 -2.72 2.47 0.83
N SER A 35 -3.97 2.21 1.17
CA SER A 35 -4.38 1.85 2.52
C SER A 35 -4.41 0.31 2.60
N PRO A 36 -3.47 -0.34 3.30
CA PRO A 36 -3.44 -1.80 3.38
C PRO A 36 -4.55 -2.31 4.31
N ILE A 37 -5.26 -3.36 3.88
CA ILE A 37 -6.43 -3.91 4.58
C ILE A 37 -6.07 -5.20 5.33
N ARG A 38 -5.48 -6.17 4.64
CA ARG A 38 -5.05 -7.45 5.24
C ARG A 38 -4.01 -8.16 4.40
N PHE A 39 -3.26 -9.07 5.01
CA PHE A 39 -2.46 -10.03 4.26
C PHE A 39 -3.36 -11.12 3.64
N LEU A 40 -3.04 -11.54 2.42
CA LEU A 40 -3.70 -12.66 1.74
C LEU A 40 -2.81 -13.91 1.76
N SER A 41 -1.50 -13.72 1.68
CA SER A 41 -0.47 -14.77 1.78
C SER A 41 0.82 -14.16 2.35
N GLN A 42 1.90 -14.94 2.46
CA GLN A 42 3.18 -14.45 2.98
C GLN A 42 3.81 -13.34 2.12
N ASP A 43 3.41 -13.29 0.85
CA ASP A 43 3.95 -12.55 -0.28
C ASP A 43 2.92 -11.58 -0.90
N ARG A 44 1.68 -11.53 -0.39
CA ARG A 44 0.62 -10.67 -0.94
C ARG A 44 -0.24 -10.04 0.15
N PHE A 45 -0.73 -8.84 -0.16
CA PHE A 45 -1.72 -8.16 0.67
C PHE A 45 -2.81 -7.54 -0.21
N LEU A 46 -3.98 -7.36 0.40
CA LEU A 46 -5.08 -6.57 -0.15
C LEU A 46 -4.96 -5.15 0.41
N GLY A 47 -5.06 -4.14 -0.46
CA GLY A 47 -5.10 -2.75 -0.06
C GLY A 47 -6.01 -1.92 -0.97
N LEU A 48 -6.59 -0.87 -0.44
CA LEU A 48 -7.30 0.14 -1.21
C LEU A 48 -6.28 1.02 -1.92
N CYS A 49 -6.28 1.02 -3.25
CA CYS A 49 -5.42 1.89 -4.03
C CYS A 49 -6.07 3.28 -4.15
N LEU A 50 -5.55 4.29 -3.45
CA LEU A 50 -6.15 5.63 -3.47
C LEU A 50 -6.10 6.26 -4.85
N CYS A 51 -5.08 5.96 -5.66
CA CYS A 51 -4.99 6.45 -7.05
C CYS A 51 -6.10 5.92 -7.97
N ARG A 52 -6.81 4.86 -7.58
CA ARG A 52 -7.86 4.21 -8.39
C ARG A 52 -9.18 4.07 -7.64
N CYS A 53 -9.23 4.48 -6.38
CA CYS A 53 -10.37 4.35 -5.47
C CYS A 53 -10.96 2.93 -5.42
N GLU A 54 -10.11 1.89 -5.55
CA GLU A 54 -10.58 0.50 -5.60
C GLU A 54 -9.63 -0.47 -4.87
N PRO A 55 -10.16 -1.55 -4.24
CA PRO A 55 -9.35 -2.59 -3.63
C PRO A 55 -8.54 -3.36 -4.68
N ARG A 56 -7.23 -3.48 -4.46
CA ARG A 56 -6.32 -4.24 -5.33
C ARG A 56 -5.40 -5.14 -4.49
N GLN A 57 -5.03 -6.26 -5.10
CA GLN A 57 -4.01 -7.15 -4.55
C GLN A 57 -2.63 -6.68 -4.99
N PHE A 58 -1.69 -6.64 -4.05
CA PHE A 58 -0.32 -6.24 -4.29
C PHE A 58 0.64 -7.37 -3.90
N GLN A 59 1.59 -7.64 -4.78
CA GLN A 59 2.71 -8.56 -4.50
C GLN A 59 3.80 -7.79 -3.76
N ILE A 60 4.15 -8.29 -2.57
CA ILE A 60 5.16 -7.71 -1.68
C ILE A 60 6.50 -7.58 -2.42
N GLU A 61 6.94 -8.60 -3.14
CA GLU A 61 8.21 -8.57 -3.89
C GLU A 61 8.30 -7.48 -4.97
N ARG A 62 7.16 -6.97 -5.44
CA ARG A 62 7.08 -5.90 -6.44
C ARG A 62 6.98 -4.50 -5.84
N CYS A 63 6.95 -4.39 -4.52
CA CYS A 63 6.90 -3.13 -3.79
C CYS A 63 8.31 -2.68 -3.37
N SER A 64 8.70 -1.48 -3.76
CA SER A 64 9.92 -0.81 -3.32
C SER A 64 9.62 0.55 -2.69
N ASN A 65 10.60 1.13 -1.99
CA ASN A 65 10.53 2.48 -1.40
C ASN A 65 9.27 2.75 -0.55
N LEU A 66 8.90 1.79 0.32
CA LEU A 66 7.75 1.95 1.20
C LEU A 66 7.97 3.08 2.22
N GLN A 67 7.04 4.00 2.26
CA GLN A 67 6.98 5.09 3.23
C GLN A 67 5.61 5.14 3.88
N LEU A 68 5.59 5.25 5.20
CA LEU A 68 4.38 5.51 5.96
C LEU A 68 4.03 6.99 5.83
N LYS A 69 2.77 7.29 5.52
CA LYS A 69 2.25 8.65 5.36
C LYS A 69 0.92 8.78 6.09
N ARG A 70 0.48 10.01 6.35
CA ARG A 70 -0.82 10.27 6.97
C ARG A 70 -1.92 10.14 5.93
N ALA A 71 -3.02 9.48 6.28
CA ALA A 71 -4.19 9.37 5.41
C ALA A 71 -4.77 10.76 5.08
N SER A 72 -4.77 11.68 6.06
CA SER A 72 -5.23 13.07 5.92
C SER A 72 -4.56 13.86 4.79
N ASP A 73 -3.38 13.43 4.33
CA ASP A 73 -2.68 14.09 3.22
C ASP A 73 -3.27 13.71 1.85
N TYR A 74 -4.14 12.68 1.79
CA TYR A 74 -4.63 12.07 0.56
C TYR A 74 -6.15 11.92 0.47
N VAL A 75 -6.86 11.91 1.60
CA VAL A 75 -8.33 11.90 1.66
C VAL A 75 -8.82 13.22 2.25
N MET A 76 -9.93 13.74 1.73
CA MET A 76 -10.57 14.93 2.31
C MET A 76 -11.03 14.63 3.74
N PRO A 77 -10.88 15.58 4.67
CA PRO A 77 -11.38 15.46 6.05
C PRO A 77 -12.91 15.41 6.13
#